data_AF-A0A2E5HJ09-F1
#
_entry.id   AF-A0A2E5HJ09-F1
#
_cell.length_a   1.000
_cell.length_b   1.000
_cell.length_c   1.000
_cell.angle_alpha   90.00
_cell.angle_beta   90.00
_cell.angle_gamma   90.00
#
_symmetry.space_group_name_H-M   'P 1'
#
loop_
_entity.id
_entity.type
_entity.pdbx_description
1 polymer ?
#
loop_
_entity_poly.entity_id
_entity_poly.type
_entity_poly.pdbx_seq_one_letter_code
_entity_poly.pdbx_strand_id
1 'polypeptide(L)'
;MIRTVAPLALLTLLIACKAPATPQEPALEFPQGAVRAALDQPTAVATERLKDIYPKARVVPGPLHRIVTSDEQVEELILFQDMRSARVNSVVVKFSERLTETERRAILKTTGVDELAQLKAGEVQESAHEGLLWRARWGDRQGRLTVTVEAPREVSPAPRAR
;
A
#
# COMPACT_ATOMS: atom_id res chain seq x y z
N MET A 1 -32.17 32.99 -69.17
CA MET A 1 -31.63 33.47 -67.88
C MET A 1 -32.63 33.13 -66.79
N ILE A 2 -32.27 32.25 -65.84
CA ILE A 2 -32.64 32.21 -64.40
C ILE A 2 -31.94 30.97 -63.84
N ARG A 3 -31.11 31.18 -62.80
CA ARG A 3 -30.30 30.21 -62.06
C ARG A 3 -31.05 29.83 -60.77
N THR A 4 -31.03 28.55 -60.37
CA THR A 4 -31.40 28.10 -59.01
C THR A 4 -30.82 26.70 -58.82
N VAL A 5 -29.56 26.58 -58.40
CA VAL A 5 -29.06 26.35 -57.03
C VAL A 5 -29.58 25.05 -56.39
N ALA A 6 -28.73 24.04 -56.36
CA ALA A 6 -28.82 22.83 -55.56
C ALA A 6 -28.28 23.07 -54.14
N PRO A 7 -28.79 22.38 -53.10
CA PRO A 7 -28.04 22.16 -51.88
C PRO A 7 -27.44 20.74 -51.88
N LEU A 8 -26.11 20.69 -52.03
CA LEU A 8 -25.27 19.56 -51.63
C LEU A 8 -25.46 19.34 -50.12
N ALA A 9 -26.03 18.20 -49.72
CA ALA A 9 -25.98 17.73 -48.35
C ALA A 9 -24.58 17.20 -48.07
N LEU A 10 -23.76 18.01 -47.38
CA LEU A 10 -22.44 17.64 -46.91
C LEU A 10 -22.61 16.74 -45.67
N LEU A 11 -22.47 15.42 -45.84
CA LEU A 11 -22.51 14.45 -44.75
C LEU A 11 -21.16 14.46 -44.02
N THR A 12 -21.06 15.16 -42.90
CA THR A 12 -19.89 15.16 -42.01
C THR A 12 -19.79 13.82 -41.28
N LEU A 13 -18.93 12.91 -41.78
CA LEU A 13 -18.48 11.74 -41.02
C LEU A 13 -17.59 12.21 -39.85
N LEU A 14 -18.16 12.26 -38.65
CA LEU A 14 -17.41 12.31 -37.40
C LEU A 14 -16.73 10.95 -37.19
N ILE A 15 -15.48 10.86 -37.61
CA ILE A 15 -14.58 9.77 -37.22
C ILE A 15 -14.33 9.92 -35.72
N ALA A 16 -15.06 9.14 -34.92
CA ALA A 16 -14.74 8.96 -33.52
C ALA A 16 -13.40 8.22 -33.43
N CYS A 17 -12.31 8.98 -33.35
CA CYS A 17 -11.01 8.48 -32.96
C CYS A 17 -11.13 7.91 -31.54
N LYS A 18 -11.38 6.59 -31.46
CA LYS A 18 -11.23 5.81 -30.24
C LYS A 18 -9.73 5.82 -29.91
N ALA A 19 -9.32 6.73 -29.03
CA ALA A 19 -7.98 6.72 -28.49
C ALA A 19 -7.70 5.31 -27.93
N PRO A 20 -6.57 4.67 -28.26
CA PRO A 20 -6.23 3.39 -27.66
C PRO A 20 -6.19 3.60 -26.14
N ALA A 21 -6.94 2.79 -25.39
CA ALA A 21 -6.86 2.77 -23.95
C ALA A 21 -5.41 2.45 -23.59
N THR A 22 -4.67 3.47 -23.17
CA THR A 22 -3.33 3.31 -22.61
C THR A 22 -3.47 2.31 -21.48
N PRO A 23 -2.69 1.21 -21.45
CA PRO A 23 -2.63 0.33 -20.29
C PRO A 23 -2.30 1.22 -19.09
N GLN A 24 -3.23 1.38 -18.16
CA GLN A 24 -2.93 2.03 -16.89
C GLN A 24 -1.95 1.11 -16.18
N GLU A 25 -0.67 1.50 -16.13
CA GLU A 25 0.25 0.91 -15.17
C GLU A 25 -0.43 0.99 -13.80
N PRO A 26 -0.50 -0.13 -13.04
CA PRO A 26 -1.12 -0.11 -11.73
C PRO A 26 -0.43 0.96 -10.90
N ALA A 27 -1.21 1.92 -10.40
CA ALA A 27 -0.69 3.01 -9.58
C ALA A 27 0.10 2.41 -8.41
N LEU A 28 1.30 2.91 -8.18
CA LEU A 28 2.13 2.51 -7.05
C LEU A 28 1.45 2.99 -5.76
N GLU A 29 0.93 2.03 -4.99
CA GLU A 29 0.08 2.31 -3.84
C GLU A 29 0.52 1.51 -2.62
N PHE A 30 0.41 2.15 -1.45
CA PHE A 30 0.49 1.45 -0.19
C PHE A 30 -0.73 0.51 -0.05
N PRO A 31 -0.55 -0.77 0.31
CA PRO A 31 -1.65 -1.74 0.37
C PRO A 31 -2.50 -1.56 1.63
N GLN A 32 -3.14 -0.40 1.76
CA GLN A 32 -3.84 0.04 2.98
C GLN A 32 -4.97 -0.91 3.36
N GLY A 33 -5.78 -1.33 2.39
CA GLY A 33 -6.87 -2.28 2.61
C GLY A 33 -6.38 -3.63 3.13
N ALA A 34 -5.29 -4.15 2.57
CA ALA A 34 -4.67 -5.41 2.99
C ALA A 34 -4.14 -5.33 4.42
N VAL A 35 -3.42 -4.24 4.74
CA VAL A 35 -2.84 -4.02 6.06
C VAL A 35 -3.95 -3.88 7.12
N ARG A 36 -4.97 -3.07 6.86
CA ARG A 36 -6.10 -2.90 7.80
C ARG A 36 -6.89 -4.20 7.99
N ALA A 37 -7.10 -4.98 6.93
CA ALA A 37 -7.82 -6.25 7.02
C ALA A 37 -7.04 -7.34 7.77
N ALA A 38 -5.71 -7.19 7.90
CA ALA A 38 -4.83 -8.09 8.64
C ALA A 38 -4.73 -7.72 10.13
N LEU A 39 -4.74 -6.41 10.46
CA LEU A 39 -4.71 -5.95 11.85
C LEU A 39 -5.90 -6.48 12.65
N ASP A 40 -5.64 -6.79 13.92
CA ASP A 40 -6.61 -7.37 14.84
C ASP A 40 -7.26 -8.66 14.31
N GLN A 41 -6.61 -9.41 13.42
CA GLN A 41 -7.06 -10.76 13.04
C GLN A 41 -6.17 -11.81 13.69
N PRO A 42 -6.68 -13.03 13.94
CA PRO A 42 -5.82 -14.17 14.22
C PRO A 42 -4.77 -14.31 13.11
N THR A 43 -3.51 -14.58 13.48
CA THR A 43 -2.38 -14.57 12.53
C THR A 43 -2.60 -15.49 11.31
N ALA A 44 -3.23 -16.66 11.51
CA ALA A 44 -3.58 -17.58 10.43
C ALA A 44 -4.61 -16.97 9.46
N VAL A 45 -5.64 -16.31 9.98
CA VAL A 45 -6.69 -15.65 9.17
C VAL A 45 -6.11 -14.47 8.39
N ALA A 46 -5.28 -13.64 9.04
CA ALA A 46 -4.56 -12.56 8.36
C ALA A 46 -3.69 -13.09 7.22
N THR A 47 -2.98 -14.19 7.45
CA THR A 47 -2.11 -14.80 6.45
C THR A 47 -2.89 -15.29 5.24
N GLU A 48 -4.00 -15.99 5.43
CA GLU A 48 -4.84 -16.45 4.31
C GLU A 48 -5.44 -15.28 3.52
N ARG A 49 -5.96 -14.25 4.19
CA ARG A 49 -6.47 -13.04 3.50
C ARG A 49 -5.40 -12.34 2.69
N LEU A 50 -4.17 -12.24 3.22
CA LEU A 50 -3.06 -11.64 2.48
C LEU A 50 -2.66 -12.50 1.27
N LYS A 51 -2.80 -13.83 1.34
CA LYS A 51 -2.60 -14.70 0.16
C LYS A 51 -3.70 -14.53 -0.87
N ASP A 52 -4.93 -14.23 -0.49
CA ASP A 52 -6.01 -13.92 -1.45
C ASP A 52 -5.69 -12.64 -2.25
N ILE A 53 -5.09 -11.64 -1.58
CA ILE A 53 -4.67 -10.37 -2.19
C ILE A 53 -3.39 -10.57 -3.01
N TYR A 54 -2.45 -11.36 -2.50
CA TYR A 54 -1.18 -11.69 -3.14
C TYR A 54 -1.13 -13.19 -3.49
N PRO A 55 -1.80 -13.65 -4.56
CA PRO A 55 -1.98 -15.07 -4.86
C PRO A 55 -0.67 -15.81 -5.17
N LYS A 56 0.39 -15.08 -5.52
CA LYS A 56 1.75 -15.61 -5.73
C LYS A 56 2.62 -15.54 -4.48
N ALA A 57 2.08 -15.09 -3.35
CA ALA A 57 2.85 -14.98 -2.12
C ALA A 57 3.11 -16.34 -1.48
N ARG A 58 4.29 -16.46 -0.87
CA ARG A 58 4.72 -17.64 -0.14
C ARG A 58 4.95 -17.28 1.33
N VAL A 59 4.46 -18.13 2.23
CA VAL A 59 4.76 -18.01 3.65
C VAL A 59 6.16 -18.59 3.89
N VAL A 60 7.01 -17.84 4.57
CA VAL A 60 8.36 -18.29 4.93
C VAL A 60 8.35 -18.85 6.34
N PRO A 61 8.70 -20.13 6.54
CA PRO A 61 8.83 -20.71 7.88
C PRO A 61 9.91 -19.97 8.69
N GLY A 62 9.61 -19.64 9.93
CA GLY A 62 10.55 -18.96 10.81
C GLY A 62 9.92 -18.42 12.09
N PRO A 63 10.71 -17.76 12.94
CA PRO A 63 10.23 -17.17 14.19
C PRO A 63 9.32 -15.95 14.00
N LEU A 64 9.32 -15.38 12.79
CA LEU A 64 8.45 -14.28 12.39
C LEU A 64 7.50 -14.78 11.31
N HIS A 65 6.24 -14.35 11.36
CA HIS A 65 5.25 -14.65 10.33
C HIS A 65 5.51 -13.77 9.10
N ARG A 66 6.29 -14.31 8.16
CA ARG A 66 6.77 -13.61 6.97
C ARG A 66 6.06 -14.12 5.73
N ILE A 67 5.60 -13.21 4.89
CA ILE A 67 4.92 -13.46 3.63
C ILE A 67 5.74 -12.76 2.54
N VAL A 68 6.43 -13.53 1.72
CA VAL A 68 7.21 -13.00 0.60
C VAL A 68 6.31 -12.99 -0.62
N THR A 69 6.20 -11.84 -1.28
CA THR A 69 5.37 -11.71 -2.48
C THR A 69 6.25 -11.77 -3.74
N SER A 70 5.60 -11.99 -4.88
CA SER A 70 6.23 -11.85 -6.21
C SER A 70 5.73 -10.60 -6.95
N ASP A 71 5.15 -9.65 -6.20
CA ASP A 71 4.80 -8.32 -6.66
C ASP A 71 6.07 -7.49 -6.86
N GLU A 72 6.13 -6.70 -7.93
CA GLU A 72 7.28 -5.84 -8.23
C GLU A 72 7.41 -4.69 -7.22
N GLN A 73 6.32 -4.34 -6.53
CA GLN A 73 6.29 -3.23 -5.57
C GLN A 73 6.56 -3.69 -4.13
N VAL A 74 5.85 -4.71 -3.66
CA VAL A 74 5.91 -5.21 -2.27
C VAL A 74 6.69 -6.51 -2.23
N GLU A 75 7.88 -6.52 -1.65
CA GLU A 75 8.67 -7.76 -1.57
C GLU A 75 8.25 -8.64 -0.40
N GLU A 76 7.88 -8.04 0.73
CA GLU A 76 7.65 -8.79 1.96
C GLU A 76 6.65 -8.10 2.88
N LEU A 77 5.73 -8.89 3.46
CA LEU A 77 4.92 -8.50 4.60
C LEU A 77 5.34 -9.32 5.84
N ILE A 78 5.45 -8.67 6.99
CA ILE A 78 5.77 -9.33 8.26
C ILE A 78 4.67 -9.01 9.26
N LEU A 79 4.04 -10.07 9.79
CA LEU A 79 2.99 -9.96 10.80
C LEU A 79 3.61 -10.16 12.19
N PHE A 80 3.39 -9.18 13.06
CA PHE A 80 3.70 -9.27 14.47
C PHE A 80 2.40 -9.51 15.24
N GLN A 81 2.39 -10.59 16.01
CA GLN A 81 1.26 -10.95 16.84
C GLN A 81 1.46 -10.49 18.28
N ASP A 82 0.38 -10.05 18.90
CA ASP A 82 0.32 -9.91 20.35
C ASP A 82 0.33 -11.30 21.00
N MET A 83 1.24 -11.52 21.96
CA MET A 83 1.42 -12.84 22.59
C MET A 83 0.24 -13.26 23.47
N ARG A 84 -0.59 -12.32 23.95
CA ARG A 84 -1.71 -12.60 24.85
C ARG A 84 -2.97 -12.95 24.06
N SER A 85 -3.23 -12.23 22.97
CA SER A 85 -4.43 -12.42 22.15
C SER A 85 -4.22 -13.32 20.93
N ALA A 86 -2.97 -13.57 20.53
CA ALA A 86 -2.61 -14.26 19.28
C ALA A 86 -3.18 -13.58 18.02
N ARG A 87 -3.46 -12.27 18.11
CA ARG A 87 -3.94 -11.43 17.01
C ARG A 87 -2.82 -10.55 16.50
N VAL A 88 -2.85 -10.23 15.21
CA VAL A 88 -1.87 -9.36 14.57
C VAL A 88 -2.01 -7.95 15.16
N ASN A 89 -0.95 -7.47 15.82
CA ASN A 89 -0.89 -6.12 16.36
C ASN A 89 -0.17 -5.16 15.41
N SER A 90 0.69 -5.66 14.53
CA SER A 90 1.47 -4.84 13.63
C SER A 90 1.79 -5.57 12.33
N VAL A 91 1.82 -4.81 11.25
CA VAL A 91 2.20 -5.27 9.93
C VAL A 91 3.34 -4.39 9.42
N VAL A 92 4.45 -5.02 9.03
CA VAL A 92 5.55 -4.35 8.33
C VAL A 92 5.45 -4.69 6.86
N VAL A 93 5.35 -3.68 6.02
CA VAL A 93 5.40 -3.78 4.55
C VAL A 93 6.78 -3.35 4.10
N LYS A 94 7.50 -4.25 3.44
CA LYS A 94 8.79 -3.94 2.80
C LYS A 94 8.60 -3.86 1.30
N PHE A 95 8.97 -2.72 0.76
CA PHE A 95 8.91 -2.45 -0.66
C PHE A 95 10.21 -2.86 -1.36
N SER A 96 10.15 -3.00 -2.68
CA SER A 96 11.32 -3.38 -3.45
C SER A 96 12.44 -2.35 -3.35
N GLU A 97 13.68 -2.84 -3.29
CA GLU A 97 14.87 -2.00 -3.39
C GLU A 97 14.99 -1.34 -4.77
N ARG A 98 14.35 -1.92 -5.78
CA ARG A 98 14.36 -1.44 -7.17
C ARG A 98 13.51 -0.20 -7.41
N LEU A 99 12.64 0.16 -6.47
CA LEU A 99 11.88 1.39 -6.57
C LEU A 99 12.84 2.58 -6.71
N THR A 100 12.44 3.55 -7.49
CA THR A 100 13.07 4.86 -7.61
C THR A 100 12.65 5.75 -6.44
N GLU A 101 13.28 6.92 -6.33
CA GLU A 101 12.90 7.90 -5.31
C GLU A 101 11.46 8.38 -5.51
N THR A 102 11.06 8.66 -6.75
CA THR A 102 9.73 9.13 -7.11
C THR A 102 8.64 8.13 -6.72
N GLU A 103 8.88 6.84 -6.96
CA GLU A 103 7.93 5.76 -6.65
C GLU A 103 7.77 5.56 -5.14
N ARG A 104 8.88 5.61 -4.38
CA ARG A 104 8.81 5.58 -2.91
C ARG A 104 7.99 6.75 -2.36
N ARG A 105 8.14 7.97 -2.92
CA ARG A 105 7.30 9.12 -2.53
C ARG A 105 5.85 8.92 -2.90
N ALA A 106 5.55 8.33 -4.07
CA ALA A 106 4.19 8.04 -4.48
C ALA A 106 3.50 7.10 -3.48
N ILE A 107 4.15 6.00 -3.11
CA ILE A 107 3.67 5.07 -2.06
C ILE A 107 3.41 5.81 -0.75
N LEU A 108 4.36 6.62 -0.26
CA LEU A 108 4.20 7.35 0.99
C LEU A 108 3.01 8.32 0.96
N LYS A 109 2.75 9.00 -0.17
CA LYS A 109 1.58 9.87 -0.33
C LYS A 109 0.27 9.11 -0.25
N THR A 110 0.22 7.87 -0.77
CA THR A 110 -1.00 7.04 -0.74
C THR A 110 -1.34 6.48 0.65
N THR A 111 -0.45 6.64 1.64
CA THR A 111 -0.75 6.23 3.03
C THR A 111 -1.82 7.10 3.68
N GLY A 112 -2.01 8.34 3.19
CA GLY A 112 -2.87 9.35 3.84
C GLY A 112 -2.23 10.02 5.05
N VAL A 113 -0.96 9.73 5.36
CA VAL A 113 -0.22 10.29 6.50
C VAL A 113 0.76 11.36 6.03
N ASP A 114 0.40 12.63 6.22
CA ASP A 114 1.15 13.78 5.70
C ASP A 114 2.60 13.83 6.16
N GLU A 115 2.89 13.44 7.41
CA GLU A 115 4.25 13.42 7.94
C GLU A 115 5.12 12.40 7.20
N LEU A 116 4.55 11.25 6.81
CA LEU A 116 5.29 10.23 6.08
C LEU A 116 5.58 10.66 4.63
N ALA A 117 4.70 11.46 4.02
CA ALA A 117 4.90 11.98 2.67
C ALA A 117 6.13 12.90 2.55
N GLN A 118 6.58 13.47 3.67
CA GLN A 118 7.74 14.36 3.74
C GLN A 118 9.06 13.63 4.06
N LEU A 119 9.01 12.32 4.33
CA LEU A 119 10.16 11.49 4.67
C LEU A 119 11.25 11.57 3.58
N LYS A 120 12.51 11.70 4.02
CA LYS A 120 13.68 11.67 3.13
C LYS A 120 14.48 10.38 3.30
N ALA A 121 15.34 10.10 2.33
CA ALA A 121 16.24 8.96 2.38
C ALA A 121 17.17 9.04 3.61
N GLY A 122 17.30 7.93 4.33
CA GLY A 122 18.07 7.82 5.57
C GLY A 122 17.27 8.15 6.84
N GLU A 123 16.04 8.62 6.72
CA GLU A 123 15.22 9.02 7.85
C GLU A 123 14.25 7.92 8.30
N VAL A 124 13.76 8.09 9.53
CA VAL A 124 12.63 7.36 10.10
C VAL A 124 11.62 8.40 10.56
N GLN A 125 10.37 8.25 10.17
CA GLN A 125 9.26 9.08 10.62
C GLN A 125 8.20 8.20 11.28
N GLU A 126 7.63 8.70 12.37
CA GLU A 126 6.49 8.11 13.06
C GLU A 126 5.37 9.14 13.16
N SER A 127 4.13 8.70 12.99
CA SER A 127 2.94 9.53 13.12
C SER A 127 1.75 8.68 13.58
N ALA A 128 0.93 9.24 14.46
CA ALA A 128 -0.33 8.63 14.85
C ALA A 128 -1.42 9.13 13.90
N HIS A 129 -2.11 8.22 13.22
CA HIS A 129 -3.11 8.55 12.22
C HIS A 129 -4.26 7.54 12.26
N GLU A 130 -5.50 8.04 12.37
CA GLU A 130 -6.72 7.23 12.48
C GLU A 130 -6.68 6.16 13.58
N GLY A 131 -6.10 6.50 14.74
CA GLY A 131 -5.99 5.59 15.88
C GLY A 131 -4.95 4.48 15.68
N LEU A 132 -4.16 4.52 14.61
CA LEU A 132 -3.05 3.60 14.36
C LEU A 132 -1.71 4.35 14.50
N LEU A 133 -0.67 3.64 14.89
CA LEU A 133 0.69 4.15 14.85
C LEU A 133 1.33 3.75 13.52
N TRP A 134 1.74 4.75 12.75
CA TRP A 134 2.41 4.55 11.48
C TRP A 134 3.88 4.91 11.62
N ARG A 135 4.76 4.05 11.12
CA ARG A 135 6.20 4.31 11.08
C ARG A 135 6.74 3.98 9.70
N ALA A 136 7.40 4.93 9.05
CA ALA A 136 8.11 4.68 7.81
C ALA A 136 9.61 4.87 8.01
N ARG A 137 10.40 4.03 7.35
CA ARG A 137 11.85 4.16 7.24
C ARG A 137 12.23 4.07 5.78
N TRP A 138 12.97 5.06 5.31
CA TRP A 138 13.49 5.09 3.96
C TRP A 138 14.98 4.80 3.99
N GLY A 139 15.39 3.69 3.40
CA GLY A 139 16.78 3.25 3.46
C GLY A 139 17.01 2.41 4.70
N ASP A 140 16.31 1.27 4.77
CA ASP A 140 16.72 0.22 5.70
C ASP A 140 18.13 -0.31 5.37
N ARG A 141 18.58 -1.38 6.04
CA ARG A 141 19.93 -1.94 5.82
C ARG A 141 20.20 -2.36 4.36
N GLN A 142 19.15 -2.50 3.54
CA GLN A 142 19.21 -2.90 2.14
C GLN A 142 18.76 -1.76 1.20
N GLY A 143 18.60 -0.53 1.71
CA GLY A 143 18.17 0.61 0.90
C GLY A 143 16.66 0.64 0.61
N ARG A 144 15.87 -0.17 1.31
CA ARG A 144 14.43 -0.33 1.04
C ARG A 144 13.60 0.70 1.76
N LEU A 145 12.39 0.94 1.24
CA LEU A 145 11.33 1.59 1.98
C LEU A 145 10.60 0.53 2.81
N THR A 146 10.41 0.81 4.10
CA THR A 146 9.60 -0.02 4.98
C THR A 146 8.56 0.84 5.67
N VAL A 147 7.30 0.38 5.67
CA VAL A 147 6.21 1.04 6.38
C VAL A 147 5.60 0.04 7.35
N THR A 148 5.54 0.42 8.61
CA THR A 148 4.96 -0.33 9.71
C THR A 148 3.66 0.35 10.13
N VAL A 149 2.61 -0.44 10.28
CA VAL A 149 1.35 0.00 10.88
C VAL A 149 1.10 -0.85 12.11
N GLU A 150 0.86 -0.20 13.24
CA GLU A 150 0.64 -0.84 14.55
C GLU A 150 -0.73 -0.41 15.10
N ALA A 151 -1.48 -1.38 15.59
CA ALA A 151 -2.73 -1.17 16.32
C ALA A 151 -2.46 -0.33 17.59
N PRO A 152 -3.41 0.49 18.03
CA PRO A 152 -3.21 1.29 19.23
C PRO A 152 -2.90 0.38 20.41
N ARG A 153 -1.80 0.67 21.12
CA ARG A 153 -1.56 0.02 22.42
C ARG A 153 -2.60 0.57 23.38
N GLU A 154 -3.47 -0.29 23.90
CA GLU A 154 -4.16 0.07 25.14
C GLU A 154 -3.09 0.39 26.16
N VAL A 155 -3.00 1.67 26.55
CA VAL A 155 -2.17 2.07 27.68
C VAL A 155 -2.81 1.39 28.88
N SER A 156 -2.27 0.26 29.30
CA SER A 156 -2.66 -0.40 30.54
C SER A 156 -2.66 0.67 31.64
N PRO A 157 -3.80 0.95 32.31
CA PRO A 157 -3.84 1.99 33.32
C PRO A 157 -2.76 1.68 34.35
N ALA A 158 -1.95 2.70 34.68
CA ALA A 158 -0.89 2.58 35.67
C ALA A 158 -1.45 1.87 36.91
N PRO A 159 -0.72 0.90 37.52
CA PRO A 159 -1.20 0.22 38.70
C PRO A 159 -1.50 1.30 39.75
N ARG A 160 -2.77 1.39 40.17
CA ARG A 160 -3.16 2.26 41.28
C ARG A 160 -2.32 1.80 42.48
N ALA A 161 -1.43 2.67 42.95
CA ALA A 161 -0.73 2.48 44.21
C ALA A 161 -1.81 2.23 45.28
N ARG A 162 -1.73 1.07 45.93
CA ARG A 162 -2.49 0.77 47.14
C ARG A 162 -1.75 1.31 48.34
#